data_AF-F4RFP5-F1
#
_entry.id   AF-F4RFP5-F1
#
_cell.length_a   1.000
_cell.length_b   1.000
_cell.length_c   1.000
_cell.angle_alpha   90.00
_cell.angle_beta   90.00
_cell.angle_gamma   90.00
#
_symmetry.space_group_name_H-M   'P 1'
#
loop_
_entity.id
_entity.type
_entity.pdbx_description
1 polymer ?
#
loop_
_entity_poly.entity_id
_entity_poly.type
_entity_poly.pdbx_seq_one_letter_code
_entity_poly.pdbx_strand_id
1 'polypeptide(L)'
;MKLTYCYVLIQSMIQSGIYTHGFHIASVDTWTGHKSSIPRLQKIFDFEAKSRHGGDKIDWDMFSTHINPSTEFNQSQSDEFINFWKKEKRSNARMFQTEAICYMNELILSEQETWEEKITRIFENIKLGVLYTSLSEQIAFFQILWQLLALKNVPFKILQIIHHELIKMEEMTTDLIDVFPDKYAKWRDPLLKTIDMSEQRYKECIEEVEHGKDLIDFVTIQKGLGKYGIKLAGDWSPKDQKPLFKLWISDRMKFYVAVKENPPLQLVLETQFMQTELIEVLKAINPIDLEVKKAFVAWCCLTLREQLDTVMDYLNSLDEDRQALFSL
;
A
#
# COMPACT_ATOMS: atom_id res chain seq x y z
N MET A 1 26.78 24.46 -1.78
CA MET A 1 26.29 25.14 -0.56
C MET A 1 24.81 25.53 -0.66
N LYS A 2 24.33 26.23 -1.70
CA LYS A 2 22.91 26.63 -1.83
C LYS A 2 21.91 25.46 -1.95
N LEU A 3 22.22 24.41 -2.70
CA LEU A 3 21.36 23.22 -2.85
C LEU A 3 21.17 22.42 -1.55
N THR A 4 22.20 22.36 -0.70
CA THR A 4 22.14 21.69 0.61
C THR A 4 21.18 22.42 1.56
N TYR A 5 21.09 23.74 1.45
CA TYR A 5 20.19 24.56 2.27
C TYR A 5 18.72 24.35 1.87
N CYS A 6 18.41 24.27 0.58
CA CYS A 6 17.07 23.93 0.10
C CYS A 6 16.63 22.54 0.58
N TYR A 7 17.53 21.55 0.53
CA TYR A 7 17.24 20.20 1.01
C TYR A 7 16.94 20.16 2.52
N VAL A 8 17.74 20.84 3.33
CA VAL A 8 17.51 20.94 4.79
C VAL A 8 16.20 21.68 5.09
N LEU A 9 15.89 22.75 4.35
CA LEU A 9 14.66 23.52 4.53
C LEU A 9 13.42 22.68 4.18
N ILE A 10 13.45 21.96 3.06
CA ILE A 10 12.37 21.06 2.62
C ILE A 10 12.14 19.95 3.66
N GLN A 11 13.21 19.31 4.15
CA GLN A 11 13.12 18.29 5.21
C GLN A 11 12.56 18.85 6.52
N SER A 12 12.97 20.08 6.88
CA SER A 12 12.48 20.77 8.09
C SER A 12 11.00 21.17 7.96
N MET A 13 10.56 21.54 6.75
CA MET A 13 9.17 21.87 6.44
C MET A 13 8.26 20.64 6.45
N ILE A 14 8.74 19.48 5.97
CA ILE A 14 8.04 18.20 6.07
C ILE A 14 7.83 17.82 7.54
N GLN A 15 8.89 17.89 8.35
CA GLN A 15 8.78 17.65 9.79
C GLN A 15 7.79 18.62 10.44
N SER A 16 7.92 19.92 10.17
CA SER A 16 7.06 20.94 10.79
C SER A 16 5.59 20.81 10.40
N GLY A 17 5.28 20.59 9.12
CA GLY A 17 3.91 20.46 8.61
C GLY A 17 3.19 19.21 9.12
N ILE A 18 3.93 18.10 9.24
CA ILE A 18 3.46 16.86 9.88
C ILE A 18 3.13 17.11 11.36
N TYR A 19 4.01 17.80 12.09
CA TYR A 19 3.81 18.09 13.52
C TYR A 19 2.64 19.04 13.78
N THR A 20 2.44 20.10 12.97
CA THR A 20 1.34 21.05 13.17
C THR A 20 -0.05 20.47 12.90
N HIS A 21 -0.16 19.43 12.08
CA HIS A 21 -1.43 18.75 11.82
C HIS A 21 -1.69 17.55 12.75
N GLY A 22 -0.94 17.43 13.85
CA GLY A 22 -1.18 16.42 14.88
C GLY A 22 -0.70 15.01 14.52
N PHE A 23 0.09 14.85 13.45
CA PHE A 23 0.66 13.55 13.09
C PHE A 23 1.88 13.24 13.97
N HIS A 24 1.68 12.48 15.04
CA HIS A 24 2.77 11.88 15.81
C HIS A 24 3.37 10.71 15.02
N ILE A 25 4.27 11.00 14.08
CA ILE A 25 4.94 9.95 13.29
C ILE A 25 6.26 9.57 13.96
N ALA A 26 6.27 8.43 14.66
CA ALA A 26 7.49 7.81 15.21
C ALA A 26 8.45 7.25 14.12
N SER A 27 8.25 7.59 12.85
CA SER A 27 8.89 6.99 11.68
C SER A 27 9.50 7.98 10.69
N VAL A 28 9.73 9.26 11.06
CA VAL A 28 10.47 10.19 10.16
C VAL A 28 11.88 9.65 9.83
N ASP A 29 12.44 8.78 10.67
CA ASP A 29 13.70 8.09 10.39
C ASP A 29 13.66 7.15 9.17
N THR A 30 12.49 6.69 8.71
CA THR A 30 12.38 5.84 7.51
C THR A 30 12.39 6.63 6.20
N TRP A 31 12.27 7.96 6.25
CA TRP A 31 12.26 8.81 5.06
C TRP A 31 13.61 8.93 4.34
N THR A 32 14.73 8.62 5.01
CA THR A 32 16.10 8.92 4.51
C THR A 32 16.93 7.70 4.09
N GLY A 33 16.35 6.48 4.07
CA GLY A 33 17.02 5.31 3.49
C GLY A 33 18.29 4.83 4.18
N HIS A 34 18.60 5.28 5.41
CA HIS A 34 19.69 4.71 6.19
C HIS A 34 19.22 3.47 6.96
N LYS A 35 19.40 2.29 6.35
CA LYS A 35 19.27 1.00 7.01
C LYS A 35 20.33 0.84 8.10
N SER A 36 19.93 0.95 9.36
CA SER A 36 20.66 0.28 10.44
C SER A 36 20.37 -1.22 10.34
N SER A 37 21.41 -2.02 10.15
CA SER A 37 21.32 -3.48 10.10
C SER A 37 20.94 -4.02 11.48
N ILE A 38 19.71 -4.55 11.60
CA ILE A 38 19.25 -5.26 12.81
C ILE A 38 19.39 -6.78 12.58
N PRO A 39 20.31 -7.48 13.25
CA PRO A 39 20.36 -8.94 13.25
C PRO A 39 19.36 -9.48 14.29
N ARG A 40 18.07 -9.54 13.94
CA ARG A 40 17.03 -10.21 14.77
C ARG A 40 16.13 -11.20 14.05
N LEU A 41 16.19 -11.28 12.72
CA LEU A 41 15.33 -12.19 11.95
C LEU A 41 15.82 -13.65 11.94
N GLN A 42 17.09 -13.93 12.25
CA GLN A 42 17.61 -15.31 12.23
C GLN A 42 17.06 -16.19 13.36
N LYS A 43 16.75 -15.62 14.55
CA LYS A 43 16.25 -16.38 15.71
C LYS A 43 14.78 -16.78 15.61
N ILE A 44 14.02 -16.15 14.72
CA ILE A 44 12.58 -16.44 14.52
C ILE A 44 12.40 -17.64 13.58
N PHE A 45 13.30 -17.83 12.62
CA PHE A 45 13.32 -19.04 11.77
C PHE A 45 13.62 -20.33 12.56
N ASP A 46 14.37 -20.25 13.66
CA ASP A 46 14.69 -21.40 14.52
C ASP A 46 13.53 -21.82 15.43
N PHE A 47 12.55 -20.94 15.66
CA PHE A 47 11.37 -21.25 16.49
C PHE A 47 10.28 -21.98 15.68
N GLU A 48 10.11 -21.64 14.40
CA GLU A 48 9.19 -22.31 13.47
C GLU A 48 9.67 -23.71 13.01
N ALA A 49 10.94 -24.05 13.25
CA ALA A 49 11.46 -25.39 12.98
C ALA A 49 11.04 -26.42 14.06
N LYS A 50 10.75 -25.97 15.29
CA LYS A 50 10.48 -26.85 16.44
C LYS A 50 9.00 -27.21 16.64
N SER A 51 8.08 -26.52 15.97
CA SER A 51 6.64 -26.84 15.97
C SER A 51 6.21 -27.82 14.87
N ARG A 52 7.17 -28.42 14.15
CA ARG A 52 6.97 -29.33 12.99
C ARG A 52 6.70 -30.80 13.35
N HIS A 53 6.15 -31.11 14.51
CA HIS A 53 5.89 -32.51 14.92
C HIS A 53 4.39 -32.76 15.10
N GLY A 54 3.73 -32.97 13.96
CA GLY A 54 2.30 -33.24 13.85
C GLY A 54 1.72 -32.67 12.55
N GLY A 55 2.38 -32.91 11.42
CA GLY A 55 1.88 -32.51 10.12
C GLY A 55 0.75 -33.43 9.68
N ASP A 56 -0.45 -33.21 10.19
CA ASP A 56 -1.66 -33.81 9.61
C ASP A 56 -1.72 -33.37 8.16
N LYS A 57 -1.45 -34.30 7.25
CA LYS A 57 -1.52 -34.09 5.81
C LYS A 57 -2.96 -33.69 5.50
N ILE A 58 -3.17 -32.55 4.85
CA ILE A 58 -4.52 -32.12 4.45
C ILE A 58 -5.13 -33.24 3.62
N ASP A 59 -6.25 -33.78 4.10
CA ASP A 59 -7.09 -34.68 3.33
C ASP A 59 -7.85 -33.83 2.31
N TRP A 60 -7.33 -33.79 1.07
CA TRP A 60 -7.91 -33.01 -0.02
C TRP A 60 -9.29 -33.54 -0.45
N ASP A 61 -9.55 -34.83 -0.23
CA ASP A 61 -10.85 -35.43 -0.54
C ASP A 61 -11.87 -34.91 0.48
N MET A 62 -11.52 -34.93 1.77
CA MET A 62 -12.35 -34.30 2.81
C MET A 62 -12.50 -32.78 2.58
N PHE A 63 -11.44 -32.07 2.20
CA PHE A 63 -11.48 -30.64 1.91
C PHE A 63 -12.49 -30.32 0.80
N SER A 64 -12.41 -31.03 -0.33
CA SER A 64 -13.32 -30.83 -1.48
C SER A 64 -14.80 -30.98 -1.12
N THR A 65 -15.14 -31.83 -0.15
CA THR A 65 -16.52 -31.99 0.32
C THR A 65 -17.03 -30.83 1.18
N HIS A 66 -16.15 -30.10 1.88
CA HIS A 66 -16.53 -29.02 2.82
C HIS A 66 -16.60 -27.65 2.17
N ILE A 67 -15.80 -27.44 1.14
CA ILE A 67 -15.71 -26.16 0.42
C ILE A 67 -16.59 -26.09 -0.81
N ASN A 68 -17.30 -27.19 -1.12
CA ASN A 68 -18.17 -27.31 -2.27
C ASN A 68 -19.19 -26.16 -2.21
N PRO A 69 -19.10 -25.16 -3.12
CA PRO A 69 -19.99 -24.01 -3.06
C PRO A 69 -21.45 -24.45 -3.29
N SER A 70 -22.39 -23.56 -2.99
CA SER A 70 -23.84 -23.81 -3.07
C SER A 70 -24.36 -24.21 -4.46
N THR A 71 -23.49 -24.25 -5.47
CA THR A 71 -23.79 -24.54 -6.88
C THR A 71 -22.89 -25.67 -7.40
N GLU A 72 -23.43 -26.54 -8.26
CA GLU A 72 -22.67 -27.64 -8.87
C GLU A 72 -21.61 -27.10 -9.85
N PHE A 73 -20.32 -27.34 -9.59
CA PHE A 73 -19.23 -26.96 -10.50
C PHE A 73 -19.01 -28.02 -11.56
N ASN A 74 -18.54 -27.58 -12.74
CA ASN A 74 -17.95 -28.50 -13.70
C ASN A 74 -16.53 -28.92 -13.23
N GLN A 75 -16.04 -30.04 -13.77
CA GLN A 75 -14.73 -30.59 -13.39
C GLN A 75 -13.58 -29.59 -13.57
N SER A 76 -13.62 -28.76 -14.62
CA SER A 76 -12.57 -27.76 -14.90
C SER A 76 -12.48 -26.69 -13.82
N GLN A 77 -13.62 -26.21 -13.33
CA GLN A 77 -13.69 -25.25 -12.23
C GLN A 77 -13.19 -25.87 -10.93
N SER A 78 -13.52 -27.14 -10.67
CA SER A 78 -13.02 -27.90 -9.52
C SER A 78 -11.49 -28.06 -9.56
N ASP A 79 -10.93 -28.34 -10.73
CA ASP A 79 -9.48 -28.51 -10.90
C ASP A 79 -8.71 -27.19 -10.71
N GLU A 80 -9.20 -26.09 -11.29
CA GLU A 80 -8.62 -24.74 -11.10
C GLU A 80 -8.61 -24.34 -9.63
N PHE A 81 -9.73 -24.60 -8.97
CA PHE A 81 -9.95 -24.36 -7.57
C PHE A 81 -9.03 -25.20 -6.65
N ILE A 82 -8.93 -26.50 -6.90
CA ILE A 82 -8.02 -27.39 -6.18
C ILE A 82 -6.57 -26.95 -6.39
N ASN A 83 -6.22 -26.52 -7.61
CA ASN A 83 -4.88 -26.01 -7.93
C ASN A 83 -4.57 -24.69 -7.22
N PHE A 84 -5.57 -23.82 -7.00
CA PHE A 84 -5.42 -22.61 -6.18
C PHE A 84 -4.98 -22.96 -4.76
N TRP A 85 -5.74 -23.82 -4.07
CA TRP A 85 -5.46 -24.17 -2.67
C TRP A 85 -4.23 -25.07 -2.50
N LYS A 86 -3.94 -25.95 -3.47
CA LYS A 86 -2.76 -26.85 -3.40
C LYS A 86 -1.42 -26.13 -3.50
N LYS A 87 -1.37 -24.90 -4.04
CA LYS A 87 -0.12 -24.13 -4.14
C LYS A 87 0.45 -23.78 -2.77
N GLU A 88 -0.38 -23.70 -1.73
CA GLU A 88 0.06 -23.39 -0.37
C GLU A 88 0.37 -24.68 0.41
N LYS A 89 1.65 -25.05 0.51
CA LYS A 89 2.08 -26.21 1.32
C LYS A 89 1.94 -26.01 2.84
N ARG A 90 1.46 -24.84 3.30
CA ARG A 90 1.52 -24.37 4.69
C ARG A 90 0.16 -24.16 5.36
N SER A 91 -0.95 -24.33 4.65
CA SER A 91 -2.28 -24.14 5.24
C SER A 91 -2.59 -25.24 6.26
N ASN A 92 -2.88 -24.86 7.51
CA ASN A 92 -3.34 -25.80 8.53
C ASN A 92 -4.75 -26.28 8.19
N ALA A 93 -4.98 -27.59 8.20
CA ALA A 93 -6.27 -28.22 7.88
C ALA A 93 -7.46 -27.71 8.73
N ARG A 94 -7.20 -27.11 9.90
CA ARG A 94 -8.23 -26.57 10.80
C ARG A 94 -8.75 -25.18 10.40
N MET A 95 -8.17 -24.53 9.39
CA MET A 95 -8.59 -23.18 8.95
C MET A 95 -9.76 -23.20 7.95
N PHE A 96 -10.24 -24.40 7.59
CA PHE A 96 -11.10 -24.61 6.43
C PHE A 96 -12.63 -24.52 6.67
N GLN A 97 -13.07 -24.02 7.83
CA GLN A 97 -14.50 -23.80 8.15
C GLN A 97 -14.86 -22.32 8.30
N THR A 98 -14.26 -21.43 7.51
CA THR A 98 -14.53 -19.99 7.62
C THR A 98 -15.36 -19.50 6.45
N GLU A 99 -16.36 -18.65 6.72
CA GLU A 99 -17.18 -17.99 5.69
C GLU A 99 -16.31 -17.28 4.64
N ALA A 100 -15.13 -16.79 5.04
CA ALA A 100 -14.11 -16.22 4.17
C ALA A 100 -13.70 -17.14 3.00
N ILE A 101 -13.62 -18.45 3.24
CA ILE A 101 -13.30 -19.42 2.19
C ILE A 101 -14.45 -19.49 1.19
N CYS A 102 -15.69 -19.64 1.66
CA CYS A 102 -16.85 -19.68 0.77
C CYS A 102 -16.89 -18.44 -0.12
N TYR A 103 -16.71 -17.25 0.45
CA TYR A 103 -16.68 -16.03 -0.34
C TYR A 103 -15.50 -15.95 -1.30
N MET A 104 -14.31 -16.42 -0.90
CA MET A 104 -13.15 -16.42 -1.79
C MET A 104 -13.35 -17.40 -2.95
N ASN A 105 -13.95 -18.55 -2.70
CA ASN A 105 -14.28 -19.52 -3.73
C ASN A 105 -15.27 -18.91 -4.73
N GLU A 106 -16.31 -18.24 -4.24
CA GLU A 106 -17.27 -17.52 -5.08
C GLU A 106 -16.64 -16.39 -5.88
N LEU A 107 -15.61 -15.72 -5.35
CA LEU A 107 -14.84 -14.71 -6.07
C LEU A 107 -14.04 -15.35 -7.22
N ILE A 108 -13.18 -16.32 -6.90
CA ILE A 108 -12.27 -16.96 -7.87
C ILE A 108 -13.04 -17.60 -9.03
N LEU A 109 -14.20 -18.20 -8.74
CA LEU A 109 -15.00 -18.92 -9.73
C LEU A 109 -15.91 -18.01 -10.57
N SER A 110 -15.94 -16.71 -10.27
CA SER A 110 -16.78 -15.75 -10.98
C SER A 110 -16.06 -14.99 -12.07
N GLU A 111 -16.83 -14.39 -12.98
CA GLU A 111 -16.33 -13.52 -14.02
C GLU A 111 -15.57 -12.33 -13.40
N GLN A 112 -14.39 -12.02 -13.94
CA GLN A 112 -13.50 -10.96 -13.42
C GLN A 112 -14.19 -9.59 -13.31
N GLU A 113 -15.15 -9.30 -14.18
CA GLU A 113 -15.95 -8.07 -14.18
C GLU A 113 -16.75 -7.89 -12.88
N THR A 114 -17.09 -8.99 -12.21
CA THR A 114 -17.84 -8.99 -10.94
C THR A 114 -16.95 -9.00 -9.69
N TRP A 115 -15.63 -9.12 -9.85
CA TRP A 115 -14.72 -9.27 -8.71
C TRP A 115 -14.72 -8.04 -7.80
N GLU A 116 -14.91 -6.84 -8.37
CA GLU A 116 -14.91 -5.57 -7.63
C GLU A 116 -16.02 -5.56 -6.57
N GLU A 117 -17.26 -5.85 -6.97
CA GLU A 117 -18.40 -5.94 -6.07
C GLU A 117 -18.20 -7.04 -5.02
N LYS A 118 -17.74 -8.22 -5.44
CA LYS A 118 -17.57 -9.37 -4.56
C LYS A 118 -16.50 -9.12 -3.51
N ILE A 119 -15.32 -8.62 -3.87
CA ILE A 119 -14.24 -8.38 -2.89
C ILE A 119 -14.65 -7.29 -1.89
N THR A 120 -15.37 -6.25 -2.31
CA THR A 120 -15.92 -5.25 -1.40
C THR A 120 -16.90 -5.89 -0.41
N ARG A 121 -17.82 -6.72 -0.90
CA ARG A 121 -18.76 -7.45 -0.04
C ARG A 121 -18.06 -8.40 0.94
N ILE A 122 -16.94 -9.00 0.55
CA ILE A 122 -16.10 -9.81 1.45
C ILE A 122 -15.61 -8.95 2.62
N PHE A 123 -15.03 -7.78 2.34
CA PHE A 123 -14.54 -6.89 3.39
C PHE A 123 -15.67 -6.30 4.26
N GLU A 124 -16.86 -6.07 3.70
CA GLU A 124 -18.03 -5.60 4.47
C GLU A 124 -18.60 -6.68 5.39
N ASN A 125 -18.59 -7.94 4.95
CA ASN A 125 -19.15 -9.06 5.71
C ASN A 125 -18.19 -9.57 6.79
N ILE A 126 -16.88 -9.56 6.53
CA ILE A 126 -15.91 -10.05 7.49
C ILE A 126 -15.64 -8.96 8.52
N LYS A 127 -16.16 -9.15 9.73
CA LYS A 127 -16.01 -8.25 10.88
C LYS A 127 -14.60 -8.30 11.47
N LEU A 128 -13.58 -7.91 10.72
CA LEU A 128 -12.20 -7.85 11.18
C LEU A 128 -12.03 -6.68 12.16
N GLY A 129 -11.21 -6.85 13.19
CA GLY A 129 -10.99 -5.82 14.21
C GLY A 129 -12.09 -5.71 15.29
N VAL A 130 -13.21 -6.42 15.17
CA VAL A 130 -14.18 -6.52 16.26
C VAL A 130 -13.66 -7.53 17.30
N LEU A 131 -13.75 -7.20 18.59
CA LEU A 131 -13.29 -8.04 19.73
C LEU A 131 -13.82 -9.48 19.75
N TYR A 132 -14.84 -9.77 18.95
CA TYR A 132 -15.57 -11.03 18.93
C TYR A 132 -15.15 -12.00 17.82
N THR A 133 -14.31 -11.58 16.87
CA THR A 133 -13.87 -12.46 15.76
C THR A 133 -12.76 -13.38 16.24
N SER A 134 -12.80 -14.66 15.86
CA SER A 134 -11.80 -15.62 16.33
C SER A 134 -10.43 -15.30 15.74
N LEU A 135 -9.36 -15.41 16.54
CA LEU A 135 -7.99 -15.18 16.08
C LEU A 135 -7.66 -16.07 14.86
N SER A 136 -8.15 -17.30 14.86
CA SER A 136 -8.01 -18.25 13.76
C SER A 136 -8.66 -17.76 12.46
N GLU A 137 -9.84 -17.16 12.53
CA GLU A 137 -10.52 -16.60 11.35
C GLU A 137 -9.76 -15.44 10.75
N GLN A 138 -9.22 -14.54 11.58
CA GLN A 138 -8.43 -13.40 11.11
C GLN A 138 -7.17 -13.87 10.39
N ILE A 139 -6.42 -14.80 11.01
CA ILE A 139 -5.20 -15.36 10.39
C ILE A 139 -5.57 -16.10 9.10
N ALA A 140 -6.66 -16.86 9.08
CA ALA A 140 -7.14 -17.56 7.88
C ALA A 140 -7.42 -16.55 6.77
N PHE A 141 -8.16 -15.50 7.07
CA PHE A 141 -8.51 -14.47 6.09
C PHE A 141 -7.27 -13.85 5.43
N PHE A 142 -6.27 -13.45 6.22
CA PHE A 142 -5.04 -12.87 5.66
C PHE A 142 -4.26 -13.86 4.79
N GLN A 143 -4.21 -15.15 5.17
CA GLN A 143 -3.59 -16.18 4.34
C GLN A 143 -4.33 -16.38 3.01
N ILE A 144 -5.66 -16.33 3.04
CA ILE A 144 -6.50 -16.46 1.84
C ILE A 144 -6.27 -15.26 0.91
N LEU A 145 -6.24 -14.04 1.45
CA LEU A 145 -5.90 -12.85 0.67
C LEU A 145 -4.48 -12.94 0.10
N TRP A 146 -3.52 -13.40 0.89
CA TRP A 146 -2.14 -13.58 0.42
C TRP A 146 -2.07 -14.54 -0.78
N GLN A 147 -2.82 -15.65 -0.75
CA GLN A 147 -2.93 -16.58 -1.89
C GLN A 147 -3.57 -15.93 -3.11
N LEU A 148 -4.64 -15.15 -2.91
CA LEU A 148 -5.26 -14.39 -3.99
C LEU A 148 -4.24 -13.44 -4.63
N LEU A 149 -3.49 -12.68 -3.83
CA LEU A 149 -2.45 -11.75 -4.30
C LEU A 149 -1.30 -12.44 -5.03
N ALA A 150 -1.02 -13.71 -4.69
CA ALA A 150 -0.03 -14.52 -5.38
C ALA A 150 -0.47 -14.98 -6.80
N LEU A 151 -1.74 -14.75 -7.18
CA LEU A 151 -2.17 -14.97 -8.55
C LEU A 151 -1.56 -13.93 -9.50
N LYS A 152 -1.07 -14.40 -10.65
CA LYS A 152 -0.43 -13.53 -11.65
C LYS A 152 -1.40 -12.49 -12.22
N ASN A 153 -2.67 -12.85 -12.37
CA ASN A 153 -3.65 -12.08 -13.14
C ASN A 153 -4.75 -11.46 -12.26
N VAL A 154 -4.44 -11.07 -11.02
CA VAL A 154 -5.39 -10.31 -10.20
C VAL A 154 -5.62 -8.95 -10.86
N PRO A 155 -6.86 -8.56 -11.18
CA PRO A 155 -7.12 -7.26 -11.77
C PRO A 155 -6.69 -6.15 -10.82
N PHE A 156 -6.08 -5.11 -11.37
CA PHE A 156 -5.49 -4.01 -10.61
C PHE A 156 -6.46 -3.36 -9.61
N LYS A 157 -7.72 -3.16 -10.01
CA LYS A 157 -8.79 -2.64 -9.14
C LYS A 157 -8.95 -3.45 -7.85
N ILE A 158 -8.82 -4.77 -7.95
CA ILE A 158 -8.95 -5.71 -6.84
C ILE A 158 -7.76 -5.59 -5.90
N LEU A 159 -6.54 -5.47 -6.47
CA LEU A 159 -5.33 -5.19 -5.68
C LEU A 159 -5.49 -3.92 -4.85
N GLN A 160 -6.07 -2.87 -5.43
CA GLN A 160 -6.25 -1.59 -4.77
C GLN A 160 -7.28 -1.63 -3.64
N ILE A 161 -8.40 -2.32 -3.84
CA ILE A 161 -9.40 -2.51 -2.78
C ILE A 161 -8.79 -3.31 -1.62
N ILE A 162 -8.10 -4.41 -1.92
CA ILE A 162 -7.44 -5.24 -0.91
C ILE A 162 -6.42 -4.41 -0.12
N HIS A 163 -5.52 -3.70 -0.81
CA HIS A 163 -4.49 -2.90 -0.15
C HIS A 163 -5.11 -1.82 0.76
N HIS A 164 -6.11 -1.09 0.27
CA HIS A 164 -6.79 -0.06 1.06
C HIS A 164 -7.45 -0.61 2.33
N GLU A 165 -8.19 -1.73 2.21
CA GLU A 165 -8.86 -2.33 3.38
C GLU A 165 -7.86 -2.93 4.37
N LEU A 166 -6.72 -3.47 3.91
CA LEU A 166 -5.64 -3.94 4.78
C LEU A 166 -5.00 -2.79 5.57
N ILE A 167 -4.73 -1.64 4.94
CA ILE A 167 -4.19 -0.46 5.61
C ILE A 167 -5.16 0.06 6.68
N LYS A 168 -6.45 0.13 6.36
CA LYS A 168 -7.50 0.52 7.31
C LYS A 168 -7.56 -0.43 8.51
N MET A 169 -7.41 -1.74 8.30
CA MET A 169 -7.32 -2.69 9.41
C MET A 169 -6.08 -2.46 10.27
N GLU A 170 -4.94 -2.17 9.67
CA GLU A 170 -3.72 -1.84 10.43
C GLU A 170 -3.89 -0.59 11.30
N GLU A 171 -4.54 0.44 10.76
CA GLU A 171 -4.85 1.68 11.50
C GLU A 171 -5.77 1.40 12.68
N MET A 172 -6.92 0.73 12.45
CA MET A 172 -7.88 0.38 13.50
C MET A 172 -7.27 -0.44 14.64
N THR A 173 -6.19 -1.15 14.36
CA THR A 173 -5.60 -2.10 15.30
C THR A 173 -4.41 -1.53 16.05
N THR A 174 -3.88 -0.39 15.59
CA THR A 174 -2.95 0.44 16.35
C THR A 174 -3.57 0.89 17.69
N ASP A 175 -4.86 1.23 17.68
CA ASP A 175 -5.61 1.60 18.90
C ASP A 175 -5.85 0.40 19.85
N LEU A 176 -5.83 -0.82 19.31
CA LEU A 176 -6.08 -2.04 20.09
C LEU A 176 -4.81 -2.62 20.74
N ILE A 177 -3.62 -2.16 20.34
CA ILE A 177 -2.33 -2.65 20.84
C ILE A 177 -2.25 -2.48 22.36
N ASP A 178 -2.67 -1.32 22.84
CA ASP A 178 -2.59 -0.97 24.26
C ASP A 178 -3.57 -1.79 25.11
N VAL A 179 -4.65 -2.29 24.50
CA VAL A 179 -5.71 -3.03 25.19
C VAL A 179 -5.45 -4.54 25.17
N PHE A 180 -4.96 -5.09 24.06
CA PHE A 180 -4.79 -6.55 23.87
C PHE A 180 -3.49 -6.93 23.14
N PRO A 181 -2.31 -6.64 23.72
CA PRO A 181 -1.02 -6.79 23.04
C PRO A 181 -0.75 -8.24 22.57
N ASP A 182 -1.08 -9.23 23.40
CA ASP A 182 -0.81 -10.65 23.10
C ASP A 182 -1.68 -11.21 21.97
N LYS A 183 -2.93 -10.75 21.86
CA LYS A 183 -3.83 -11.17 20.78
C LYS A 183 -3.42 -10.49 19.48
N TYR A 184 -3.12 -9.20 19.54
CA TYR A 184 -2.69 -8.41 18.40
C TYR A 184 -1.42 -8.98 17.75
N ALA A 185 -0.39 -9.27 18.56
CA ALA A 185 0.88 -9.78 18.06
C ALA A 185 0.74 -11.04 17.18
N LYS A 186 -0.27 -11.88 17.43
CA LYS A 186 -0.44 -13.16 16.73
C LYS A 186 -0.98 -13.04 15.31
N TRP A 187 -1.85 -12.06 15.03
CA TRP A 187 -2.43 -11.90 13.69
C TRP A 187 -1.87 -10.69 12.94
N ARG A 188 -1.20 -9.76 13.63
CA ARG A 188 -0.49 -8.62 13.02
C ARG A 188 0.54 -9.08 11.99
N ASP A 189 1.35 -10.09 12.31
CA ASP A 189 2.39 -10.58 11.40
C ASP A 189 1.79 -11.07 10.06
N PRO A 190 0.71 -11.90 10.05
CA PRO A 190 -0.05 -12.20 8.84
C PRO A 190 -0.59 -10.96 8.10
N LEU A 191 -1.15 -9.98 8.81
CA LEU A 191 -1.64 -8.73 8.21
C LEU A 191 -0.49 -8.01 7.47
N LEU A 192 0.62 -7.74 8.17
CA LEU A 192 1.76 -7.01 7.60
C LEU A 192 2.35 -7.74 6.38
N LYS A 193 2.50 -9.08 6.45
CA LYS A 193 2.94 -9.87 5.28
C LYS A 193 2.00 -9.74 4.09
N THR A 194 0.70 -9.59 4.34
CA THR A 194 -0.31 -9.43 3.29
C THR A 194 -0.27 -8.01 2.72
N ILE A 195 -0.04 -6.99 3.56
CA ILE A 195 0.22 -5.61 3.14
C ILE A 195 1.46 -5.57 2.24
N ASP A 196 2.59 -6.09 2.70
CA ASP A 196 3.85 -6.13 1.94
C ASP A 196 3.66 -6.79 0.57
N MET A 197 2.95 -7.92 0.53
CA MET A 197 2.63 -8.63 -0.71
C MET A 197 1.77 -7.78 -1.64
N SER A 198 0.71 -7.14 -1.11
CA SER A 198 -0.18 -6.30 -1.91
C SER A 198 0.56 -5.07 -2.47
N GLU A 199 1.41 -4.43 -1.67
CA GLU A 199 2.24 -3.29 -2.08
C GLU A 199 3.20 -3.70 -3.20
N GLN A 200 3.87 -4.84 -3.06
CA GLN A 200 4.79 -5.36 -4.07
C GLN A 200 4.07 -5.61 -5.41
N ARG A 201 2.90 -6.27 -5.38
CA ARG A 201 2.10 -6.52 -6.58
C ARG A 201 1.63 -5.23 -7.23
N TYR A 202 1.27 -4.24 -6.42
CA TYR A 202 0.87 -2.94 -6.92
C TYR A 202 2.04 -2.20 -7.61
N LYS A 203 3.22 -2.20 -6.98
CA LYS A 203 4.44 -1.64 -7.57
C LYS A 203 4.75 -2.28 -8.91
N GLU A 204 4.66 -3.61 -9.01
CA GLU A 204 4.82 -4.36 -10.27
C GLU A 204 3.82 -3.88 -11.33
N CYS A 205 2.54 -3.76 -10.99
CA CYS A 205 1.54 -3.25 -11.93
C CYS A 205 1.87 -1.82 -12.42
N ILE A 206 2.29 -0.91 -11.53
CA ILE A 206 2.66 0.45 -11.96
C ILE A 206 3.90 0.40 -12.87
N GLU A 207 4.90 -0.43 -12.56
CA GLU A 207 6.09 -0.56 -13.40
C GLU A 207 5.76 -1.02 -14.81
N GLU A 208 4.77 -1.90 -14.96
CA GLU A 208 4.30 -2.40 -16.25
C GLU A 208 3.46 -1.37 -17.04
N VAL A 209 2.92 -0.33 -16.41
CA VAL A 209 2.17 0.73 -17.11
C VAL A 209 3.10 1.53 -18.02
N GLU A 210 2.93 1.40 -19.33
CA GLU A 210 3.65 2.17 -20.33
C GLU A 210 3.18 3.63 -20.39
N HIS A 211 4.01 4.50 -20.97
CA HIS A 211 3.61 5.89 -21.22
C HIS A 211 2.52 5.98 -22.30
N GLY A 212 1.79 7.09 -22.32
CA GLY A 212 0.76 7.33 -23.32
C GLY A 212 -0.58 6.74 -22.89
N LYS A 213 -1.16 5.85 -23.70
CA LYS A 213 -2.53 5.35 -23.50
C LYS A 213 -2.67 4.57 -22.19
N ASP A 214 -1.73 3.68 -21.89
CA ASP A 214 -1.82 2.81 -20.70
C ASP A 214 -1.81 3.62 -19.40
N LEU A 215 -1.01 4.69 -19.32
CA LEU A 215 -1.02 5.61 -18.18
C LEU A 215 -2.33 6.40 -18.09
N ILE A 216 -2.91 6.83 -19.21
CA ILE A 216 -4.22 7.51 -19.22
C ILE A 216 -5.32 6.56 -18.73
N ASP A 217 -5.31 5.32 -19.21
CA ASP A 217 -6.25 4.28 -18.79
C ASP A 217 -6.07 3.98 -17.29
N PHE A 218 -4.83 3.89 -16.82
CA PHE A 218 -4.52 3.75 -15.39
C PHE A 218 -5.08 4.91 -14.55
N VAL A 219 -4.82 6.16 -14.95
CA VAL A 219 -5.36 7.36 -14.25
C VAL A 219 -6.90 7.35 -14.27
N THR A 220 -7.51 6.88 -15.36
CA THR A 220 -8.97 6.75 -15.46
C THR A 220 -9.51 5.68 -14.52
N ILE A 221 -8.83 4.53 -14.41
CA ILE A 221 -9.14 3.48 -13.44
C ILE A 221 -9.04 4.03 -12.01
N GLN A 222 -7.98 4.76 -11.69
CA GLN A 222 -7.81 5.41 -10.38
C GLN A 222 -8.99 6.32 -10.03
N LYS A 223 -9.44 7.16 -10.98
CA LYS A 223 -10.61 8.03 -10.78
C LYS A 223 -11.90 7.23 -10.59
N GLY A 224 -12.07 6.14 -11.34
CA GLY A 224 -13.25 5.28 -11.26
C GLY A 224 -13.38 4.51 -9.94
N LEU A 225 -12.28 4.33 -9.20
CA LEU A 225 -12.24 3.61 -7.93
C LEU A 225 -12.75 4.41 -6.72
N GLY A 226 -13.13 5.67 -6.91
CA GLY A 226 -13.72 6.51 -5.84
C GLY A 226 -12.81 6.58 -4.60
N LYS A 227 -13.32 6.15 -3.44
CA LYS A 227 -12.59 6.20 -2.16
C LYS A 227 -11.32 5.33 -2.13
N TYR A 228 -11.25 4.32 -2.98
CA TYR A 228 -10.11 3.41 -3.10
C TYR A 228 -9.02 3.98 -4.02
N GLY A 229 -9.40 4.89 -4.92
CA GLY A 229 -8.54 5.51 -5.92
C GLY A 229 -7.50 6.47 -5.35
N ILE A 230 -6.37 6.57 -6.03
CA ILE A 230 -5.35 7.59 -5.79
C ILE A 230 -5.54 8.70 -6.80
N LYS A 231 -5.83 9.90 -6.30
CA LYS A 231 -5.96 11.11 -7.10
C LYS A 231 -4.76 11.97 -6.80
N LEU A 232 -3.97 12.32 -7.81
CA LEU A 232 -2.90 13.30 -7.66
C LEU A 232 -3.49 14.71 -7.55
N ALA A 233 -2.88 15.57 -6.76
CA ALA A 233 -3.36 16.92 -6.53
C ALA A 233 -2.92 17.89 -7.64
N GLY A 234 -1.73 17.66 -8.22
CA GLY A 234 -1.18 18.49 -9.30
C GLY A 234 -1.47 17.96 -10.71
N ASP A 235 -1.37 18.86 -11.69
CA ASP A 235 -1.41 18.55 -13.12
C ASP A 235 -0.03 18.03 -13.60
N TRP A 236 0.40 16.92 -13.02
CA TRP A 236 1.71 16.33 -13.27
C TRP A 236 1.85 15.80 -14.69
N SER A 237 3.05 15.96 -15.26
CA SER A 237 3.37 15.36 -16.56
C SER A 237 3.26 13.82 -16.49
N PRO A 238 2.97 13.13 -17.60
CA PRO A 238 2.96 11.66 -17.64
C PRO A 238 4.21 10.99 -17.06
N LYS A 239 5.37 11.64 -17.19
CA LYS A 239 6.64 11.16 -16.64
C LYS A 239 6.66 11.21 -15.11
N ASP A 240 6.03 12.22 -14.52
CA ASP A 240 6.03 12.50 -13.09
C ASP A 240 4.87 11.81 -12.36
N GLN A 241 3.76 11.52 -13.06
CA GLN A 241 2.62 10.79 -12.49
C GLN A 241 3.00 9.40 -11.98
N LYS A 242 3.76 8.63 -12.76
CA LYS A 242 4.15 7.25 -12.42
C LYS A 242 4.92 7.15 -11.09
N PRO A 243 6.00 7.92 -10.84
CA PRO A 243 6.69 7.89 -9.56
C PRO A 243 5.84 8.44 -8.41
N LEU A 244 4.91 9.38 -8.67
CA LEU A 244 3.96 9.86 -7.65
C LEU A 244 2.92 8.81 -7.24
N PHE A 245 2.43 8.00 -8.18
CA PHE A 245 1.61 6.84 -7.82
C PHE A 245 2.42 5.87 -6.95
N LYS A 246 3.65 5.52 -7.33
CA LYS A 246 4.51 4.66 -6.50
C LYS A 246 4.75 5.24 -5.11
N LEU A 247 4.95 6.56 -5.01
CA LEU A 247 5.08 7.26 -3.73
C LEU A 247 3.88 6.97 -2.83
N TRP A 248 2.66 7.17 -3.33
CA TRP A 248 1.44 7.02 -2.55
C TRP A 248 1.10 5.56 -2.19
N ILE A 249 1.51 4.61 -3.02
CA ILE A 249 1.21 3.17 -2.83
C ILE A 249 2.19 2.44 -1.94
N SER A 250 3.38 3.01 -1.72
CA SER A 250 4.36 2.38 -0.85
C SER A 250 3.89 2.37 0.62
N ASP A 251 4.80 2.15 1.58
CA ASP A 251 4.63 2.38 3.03
C ASP A 251 3.89 3.69 3.45
N ARG A 252 3.59 4.57 2.50
CA ARG A 252 2.95 5.88 2.66
C ARG A 252 1.46 5.90 2.29
N MET A 253 0.82 4.77 1.98
CA MET A 253 -0.63 4.75 1.71
C MET A 253 -1.44 5.32 2.88
N LYS A 254 -1.01 5.09 4.13
CA LYS A 254 -1.57 5.74 5.33
C LYS A 254 -1.50 7.26 5.25
N PHE A 255 -0.35 7.79 4.82
CA PHE A 255 -0.18 9.23 4.64
C PHE A 255 -1.07 9.76 3.52
N TYR A 256 -1.20 9.03 2.41
CA TYR A 256 -2.13 9.41 1.34
C TYR A 256 -3.56 9.53 1.88
N VAL A 257 -4.06 8.52 2.60
CA VAL A 257 -5.41 8.52 3.19
C VAL A 257 -5.61 9.72 4.11
N ALA A 258 -4.59 10.12 4.86
CA ALA A 258 -4.65 11.26 5.76
C ALA A 258 -4.64 12.63 5.06
N VAL A 259 -3.99 12.76 3.90
CA VAL A 259 -3.79 14.06 3.22
C VAL A 259 -4.69 14.27 2.00
N LYS A 260 -5.31 13.24 1.45
CA LYS A 260 -6.11 13.33 0.20
C LYS A 260 -7.29 14.30 0.28
N GLU A 261 -7.81 14.55 1.48
CA GLU A 261 -8.90 15.52 1.73
C GLU A 261 -8.38 16.96 1.91
N ASN A 262 -7.06 17.16 1.89
CA ASN A 262 -6.40 18.46 1.87
C ASN A 262 -5.53 18.59 0.59
N PRO A 263 -6.15 18.91 -0.57
CA PRO A 263 -5.43 18.99 -1.84
C PRO A 263 -4.24 19.95 -1.85
N PRO A 264 -4.28 21.14 -1.19
CA PRO A 264 -3.09 21.99 -1.08
C PRO A 264 -1.91 21.31 -0.38
N LEU A 265 -2.13 20.66 0.75
CA LEU A 265 -1.07 19.91 1.45
C LEU A 265 -0.56 18.75 0.60
N GLN A 266 -1.46 18.01 -0.02
CA GLN A 266 -1.09 16.92 -0.91
C GLN A 266 -0.20 17.42 -2.07
N LEU A 267 -0.58 18.53 -2.71
CA LEU A 267 0.19 19.14 -3.79
C LEU A 267 1.61 19.49 -3.34
N VAL A 268 1.77 20.05 -2.14
CA VAL A 268 3.08 20.34 -1.55
C VAL A 268 3.91 19.07 -1.39
N LEU A 269 3.33 17.99 -0.87
CA LEU A 269 4.04 16.72 -0.68
C LEU A 269 4.46 16.09 -2.01
N GLU A 270 3.60 16.10 -3.02
CA GLU A 270 3.92 15.65 -4.38
C GLU A 270 5.05 16.49 -4.98
N THR A 271 4.97 17.82 -4.82
CA THR A 271 5.98 18.76 -5.30
C THR A 271 7.34 18.52 -4.65
N GLN A 272 7.39 18.34 -3.33
CA GLN A 272 8.63 18.07 -2.60
C GLN A 272 9.25 16.73 -2.98
N PHE A 273 8.43 15.71 -3.24
CA PHE A 273 8.92 14.45 -3.76
C PHE A 273 9.57 14.64 -5.14
N MET A 274 8.92 15.35 -6.06
CA MET A 274 9.48 15.62 -7.39
C MET A 274 10.76 16.48 -7.34
N GLN A 275 10.82 17.46 -6.43
CA GLN A 275 12.04 18.22 -6.16
C GLN A 275 13.19 17.29 -5.72
N THR A 276 12.90 16.35 -4.83
CA THR A 276 13.89 15.40 -4.30
C THR A 276 14.43 14.50 -5.42
N GLU A 277 13.54 13.93 -6.25
CA GLU A 277 13.93 13.11 -7.40
C GLU A 277 14.82 13.92 -8.38
N LEU A 278 14.45 15.16 -8.67
CA LEU A 278 15.22 16.04 -9.57
C LEU A 278 16.63 16.35 -9.01
N ILE A 279 16.74 16.55 -7.69
CA ILE A 279 18.02 16.77 -7.01
C ILE A 279 18.90 15.51 -7.09
N GLU A 280 18.34 14.31 -6.92
CA GLU A 280 19.10 13.07 -7.05
C GLU A 280 19.59 12.84 -8.48
N VAL A 281 18.76 13.13 -9.49
CA VAL A 281 19.19 13.11 -10.91
C VAL A 281 20.36 14.09 -11.14
N LEU A 282 20.28 15.31 -10.59
CA LEU A 282 21.36 16.29 -10.71
C LEU A 282 22.68 15.81 -10.08
N LYS A 283 22.61 15.11 -8.93
CA LYS A 283 23.79 14.54 -8.26
C LYS A 283 24.44 13.43 -9.09
N ALA A 284 23.66 12.67 -9.84
CA ALA A 284 24.13 11.54 -10.64
C ALA A 284 24.83 11.93 -11.97
N ILE A 285 24.72 13.19 -12.41
CA ILE A 285 25.27 13.63 -13.70
C ILE A 285 26.80 13.68 -13.68
N ASN A 286 27.41 12.79 -14.47
CA ASN A 286 28.86 12.72 -14.68
C ASN A 286 29.37 13.97 -15.46
N PRO A 287 30.48 14.62 -15.06
CA PRO A 287 30.99 15.87 -15.65
C PRO A 287 31.41 15.90 -17.14
N ILE A 288 31.06 14.93 -17.98
CA ILE A 288 31.74 14.72 -19.28
C ILE A 288 31.28 15.67 -20.42
N ASP A 289 30.06 16.23 -20.38
CA ASP A 289 29.62 17.24 -21.36
C ASP A 289 29.18 18.55 -20.68
N LEU A 290 29.97 19.60 -20.87
CA LEU A 290 29.80 20.87 -20.15
C LEU A 290 28.58 21.67 -20.65
N GLU A 291 28.24 21.62 -21.93
CA GLU A 291 27.18 22.46 -22.51
C GLU A 291 25.79 21.85 -22.31
N VAL A 292 25.64 20.55 -22.57
CA VAL A 292 24.39 19.83 -22.25
C VAL A 292 24.10 19.91 -20.76
N LYS A 293 25.15 19.81 -19.92
CA LYS A 293 25.03 19.97 -18.47
C LYS A 293 24.59 21.38 -18.08
N LYS A 294 25.12 22.45 -18.67
CA LYS A 294 24.70 23.82 -18.36
C LYS A 294 23.22 24.03 -18.65
N ALA A 295 22.76 23.61 -19.83
CA ALA A 295 21.36 23.73 -20.23
C ALA A 295 20.45 22.93 -19.28
N PHE A 296 20.81 21.67 -18.99
CA PHE A 296 20.06 20.82 -18.06
C PHE A 296 20.01 21.40 -16.64
N VAL A 297 21.15 21.84 -16.09
CA VAL A 297 21.22 22.45 -14.76
C VAL A 297 20.38 23.73 -14.70
N ALA A 298 20.42 24.57 -15.74
CA ALA A 298 19.60 25.77 -15.81
C ALA A 298 18.10 25.43 -15.79
N TRP A 299 17.69 24.43 -16.58
CA TRP A 299 16.31 23.92 -16.57
C TRP A 299 15.91 23.40 -15.18
N CYS A 300 16.72 22.55 -14.55
CA CYS A 300 16.42 22.06 -13.20
C CYS A 300 16.34 23.18 -12.17
N CYS A 301 17.20 24.20 -12.24
CA CYS A 301 17.14 25.34 -11.34
C CYS A 301 15.87 26.17 -11.51
N LEU A 302 15.34 26.28 -12.74
CA LEU A 302 14.06 26.94 -13.00
C LEU A 302 12.91 26.10 -12.43
N THR A 303 12.85 24.80 -12.73
CA THR A 303 11.83 23.90 -12.21
C THR A 303 11.82 23.85 -10.68
N LEU A 304 12.98 23.74 -10.03
CA LEU A 304 13.09 23.75 -8.57
C LEU A 304 12.57 25.07 -7.97
N ARG A 305 12.73 26.19 -8.68
CA ARG A 305 12.21 27.50 -8.23
C ARG A 305 10.69 27.55 -8.32
N GLU A 306 10.12 27.17 -9.45
CA GLU A 306 8.66 27.10 -9.63
C GLU A 306 8.01 26.18 -8.58
N GLN A 307 8.63 25.02 -8.33
CA GLN A 307 8.20 24.09 -7.29
C GLN A 307 8.36 24.68 -5.88
N LEU A 308 9.40 25.48 -5.63
CA LEU A 308 9.58 26.17 -4.34
C LEU A 308 8.46 27.20 -4.11
N ASP A 309 8.07 27.93 -5.15
CA ASP A 309 6.98 28.91 -5.06
C ASP A 309 5.67 28.23 -4.62
N THR A 310 5.36 27.04 -5.16
CA THR A 310 4.20 26.22 -4.71
C THR A 310 4.25 25.90 -3.21
N VAL A 311 5.42 25.55 -2.68
CA VAL A 311 5.61 25.27 -1.24
C VAL A 311 5.44 26.54 -0.40
N MET A 312 6.02 27.65 -0.87
CA MET A 312 5.96 28.94 -0.17
C MET A 312 4.53 29.48 -0.13
N ASP A 313 3.77 29.33 -1.22
CA ASP A 313 2.37 29.77 -1.29
C ASP A 313 1.49 29.05 -0.26
N TYR A 314 1.65 27.74 -0.11
CA TYR A 314 0.95 26.98 0.92
C TYR A 314 1.35 27.39 2.35
N LEU A 315 2.63 27.66 2.59
CA LEU A 315 3.06 28.12 3.91
C LEU A 315 2.50 29.49 4.27
N ASN A 316 2.44 30.38 3.29
CA ASN A 316 1.83 31.70 3.45
C ASN A 316 0.33 31.57 3.75
N SER A 317 -0.39 30.66 3.08
CA SER A 317 -1.83 30.45 3.35
C SER A 317 -2.08 29.93 4.77
N LEU A 318 -1.18 29.10 5.32
CA LEU A 318 -1.30 28.66 6.72
C LEU A 318 -1.10 29.79 7.73
N ASP A 319 -0.25 30.78 7.43
CA ASP A 319 -0.04 31.93 8.32
C ASP A 319 -1.26 32.87 8.31
N GLU A 320 -1.88 33.05 7.15
CA GLU A 320 -3.13 33.81 7.01
C GLU A 320 -4.28 33.20 7.82
N ASP A 321 -4.49 31.89 7.71
CA ASP A 321 -5.51 31.17 8.48
C ASP A 321 -5.28 31.28 9.99
N ARG A 322 -4.01 31.19 10.39
CA ARG A 322 -3.61 31.34 11.79
C ARG A 322 -3.90 32.74 12.29
N GLN A 323 -3.53 33.77 11.54
CA GLN A 323 -3.80 35.17 11.90
C GLN A 323 -5.31 35.45 11.99
N ALA A 324 -6.12 34.88 11.08
CA ALA A 324 -7.58 35.00 11.13
C ALA A 324 -8.18 34.41 12.41
N LEU A 325 -7.71 33.23 12.85
CA LEU A 325 -8.16 32.59 14.08
C LEU A 325 -7.86 33.40 15.35
N PHE A 326 -6.77 34.17 15.38
CA PHE A 326 -6.41 35.05 16.52
C PHE A 326 -7.07 36.43 16.47
N SER A 327 -7.77 36.76 15.38
CA SER A 327 -8.50 38.01 15.20
C SER A 327 -9.99 37.93 15.56
N LEU A 328 -10.48 36.71 15.81
CA LEU A 328 -11.81 36.39 16.34
C LEU A 328 -11.75 36.25 17.87
#